data_AF-A0AAD7U6S4-F1
#
_entry.id   AF-A0AAD7U6S4-F1
#
_cell.length_a   1.000
_cell.length_b   1.000
_cell.length_c   1.000
_cell.angle_alpha   90.00
_cell.angle_beta   90.00
_cell.angle_gamma   90.00
#
_symmetry.space_group_name_H-M   'P 1'
#
loop_
_entity.id
_entity.type
_entity.pdbx_description
1 polymer ?
#
loop_
_entity_poly.entity_id
_entity_poly.type
_entity_poly.pdbx_seq_one_letter_code
_entity_poly.pdbx_strand_id
1 'polypeptide(L)'
;MMKALRSSFRGGARLPLLRHLAATPTGKPNGAPPPIPGAQHGGPKMAIVFTCNVCETRAAKKFTKHSYDHGVVVVQCPGCKNYHLIADRLSFFEDGGNWDIKQLLEQRGEAVHTLDDDNLASNITPDVLRDLIQGSAATPDKKAS
;
A
#
# COMPACT_ATOMS: atom_id res chain seq x y z
N MET A 1 30.80 54.65 49.85
CA MET A 1 30.73 55.91 49.06
C MET A 1 30.00 55.59 47.76
N MET A 2 28.68 55.70 47.72
CA MET A 2 27.94 56.87 47.19
C MET A 2 28.43 57.31 45.80
N LYS A 3 27.68 56.95 44.75
CA LYS A 3 26.84 57.91 44.00
C LYS A 3 26.12 57.21 42.85
N ALA A 4 24.79 57.20 42.96
CA ALA A 4 23.91 57.12 41.80
C ALA A 4 24.00 58.44 41.01
N LEU A 5 24.07 58.36 39.68
CA LEU A 5 23.62 59.44 38.81
C LEU A 5 22.50 58.91 37.93
N ARG A 6 21.29 59.38 38.22
CA ARG A 6 20.16 59.37 37.32
C ARG A 6 20.46 60.33 36.16
N SER A 7 20.13 59.93 34.94
CA SER A 7 19.77 60.88 33.89
C SER A 7 18.60 60.33 33.10
N SER A 8 17.51 61.07 33.17
CA SER A 8 16.27 60.87 32.44
C SER A 8 16.34 61.70 31.17
N PHE A 9 16.19 61.08 30.00
CA PHE A 9 15.80 61.81 28.79
C PHE A 9 14.66 61.11 28.06
N ARG A 10 13.67 61.95 27.74
CA ARG A 10 12.38 61.70 27.13
C ARG A 10 12.50 61.64 25.61
N GLY A 11 11.53 60.99 24.96
CA GLY A 11 11.18 61.13 23.54
C GLY A 11 11.55 59.88 22.75
N GLY A 12 10.65 59.13 22.11
CA GLY A 12 9.35 59.49 21.55
C GLY A 12 9.47 59.66 20.05
N ALA A 13 9.51 58.57 19.27
CA ALA A 13 9.11 58.56 17.86
C ALA A 13 8.97 57.12 17.31
N ARG A 14 7.71 56.68 17.25
CA ARG A 14 7.05 55.92 16.17
C ARG A 14 7.90 54.89 15.39
N LEU A 15 7.70 53.61 15.72
CA LEU A 15 7.96 52.50 14.79
C LEU A 15 7.12 52.70 13.52
N PRO A 16 7.69 52.64 12.31
CA PRO A 16 6.88 52.42 11.13
C PRO A 16 6.39 50.98 11.21
N LEU A 17 5.07 50.85 11.34
CA LEU A 17 4.32 49.62 11.20
C LEU A 17 4.41 49.18 9.74
N LEU A 18 5.56 48.64 9.32
CA LEU A 18 5.60 47.90 8.06
C LEU A 18 4.89 46.59 8.32
N ARG A 19 3.60 46.60 8.02
CA ARG A 19 2.73 45.43 7.96
C ARG A 19 3.26 44.55 6.83
N HIS A 20 4.25 43.72 7.14
CA HIS A 20 4.70 42.67 6.25
C HIS A 20 3.52 41.72 6.16
N LEU A 21 2.74 41.87 5.09
CA LEU A 21 1.78 40.86 4.65
C LEU A 21 2.58 39.56 4.56
N ALA A 22 2.41 38.70 5.57
CA ALA A 22 2.85 37.32 5.50
C ALA A 22 2.00 36.65 4.43
N ALA A 23 2.44 36.77 3.17
CA ALA A 23 2.02 35.88 2.12
C ALA A 23 2.45 34.49 2.57
N THR A 24 1.48 33.66 2.96
CA THR A 24 1.70 32.23 3.13
C THR A 24 2.26 31.71 1.81
N PRO A 25 3.50 31.18 1.76
CA PRO A 25 3.95 30.52 0.56
C PRO A 25 3.16 29.22 0.41
N THR A 26 2.07 29.26 -0.35
CA THR A 26 1.49 28.05 -0.96
C THR A 26 2.38 27.64 -2.13
N GLY A 27 3.67 27.44 -1.86
CA GLY A 27 4.63 26.90 -2.80
C GLY A 27 4.68 25.40 -2.59
N LYS A 28 4.00 24.64 -3.45
CA LYS A 28 4.24 23.19 -3.57
C LYS A 28 5.74 23.02 -3.88
N PRO A 29 6.53 22.28 -3.09
CA PRO A 29 7.96 22.18 -3.33
C PRO A 29 8.18 21.49 -4.69
N ASN A 30 8.67 22.26 -5.65
CA ASN A 30 9.13 21.79 -6.94
C ASN A 30 10.46 21.07 -6.74
N GLY A 31 10.38 19.81 -6.30
CA GLY A 31 11.55 18.97 -6.02
C GLY A 31 11.21 17.53 -5.65
N ALA A 32 9.99 17.07 -5.94
CA ALA A 32 9.65 15.67 -5.73
C ALA A 32 10.51 14.80 -6.66
N PRO A 33 11.16 13.73 -6.15
CA PRO A 33 11.83 12.77 -7.00
C PRO A 33 10.83 12.21 -8.02
N PRO A 34 11.30 11.78 -9.22
CA PRO A 34 10.43 11.18 -10.20
C PRO A 34 9.62 10.04 -9.57
N PRO A 35 8.34 9.88 -9.94
CA PRO A 35 7.49 8.85 -9.36
C PRO A 35 8.11 7.48 -9.61
N ILE A 36 8.30 6.71 -8.55
CA ILE A 36 8.79 5.35 -8.64
C ILE A 36 7.67 4.49 -9.25
N PRO A 37 7.92 3.75 -10.36
CA PRO A 37 6.92 2.88 -10.97
C PRO A 37 6.27 1.94 -9.94
N GLY A 38 4.95 1.81 -9.98
CA GLY A 38 4.18 0.98 -9.04
C GLY A 38 4.03 1.55 -7.61
N ALA A 39 4.80 2.57 -7.21
CA ALA A 39 4.76 3.18 -5.88
C ALA A 39 3.92 4.47 -5.84
N GLN A 40 2.75 4.43 -6.47
CA GLN A 40 1.81 5.55 -6.45
C GLN A 40 0.94 5.50 -5.19
N HIS A 41 0.70 6.66 -4.58
CA HIS A 41 -0.18 6.78 -3.41
C HIS A 41 -1.59 7.17 -3.83
N GLY A 42 -2.60 6.59 -3.15
CA GLY A 42 -4.01 6.84 -3.44
C GLY A 42 -4.56 5.89 -4.52
N GLY A 43 -5.80 6.17 -4.97
CA GLY A 43 -6.48 5.36 -5.99
C GLY A 43 -7.23 4.13 -5.46
N PRO A 44 -7.81 3.34 -6.38
CA PRO A 44 -8.58 2.15 -6.04
C PRO A 44 -7.72 1.10 -5.32
N LYS A 45 -8.30 0.47 -4.31
CA LYS A 45 -7.65 -0.57 -3.50
C LYS A 45 -8.25 -1.92 -3.83
N MET A 46 -7.42 -2.95 -3.71
CA MET A 46 -7.83 -4.34 -3.88
C MET A 46 -7.41 -5.14 -2.65
N ALA A 47 -8.10 -6.24 -2.42
CA ALA A 47 -7.76 -7.20 -1.38
C ALA A 47 -7.56 -8.58 -2.00
N ILE A 48 -6.64 -9.34 -1.42
CA ILE A 48 -6.47 -10.76 -1.71
C ILE A 48 -6.64 -11.55 -0.43
N VAL A 49 -7.14 -12.77 -0.56
CA VAL A 49 -7.05 -13.80 0.47
C VAL A 49 -6.21 -14.93 -0.12
N PHE A 50 -5.10 -15.26 0.54
CA PHE A 50 -4.20 -16.30 0.06
C PHE A 50 -3.85 -17.28 1.18
N THR A 51 -3.44 -18.48 0.79
CA THR A 51 -2.92 -19.52 1.68
C THR A 51 -1.42 -19.63 1.46
N CYS A 52 -0.63 -19.53 2.53
CA CYS A 52 0.83 -19.63 2.44
C CYS A 52 1.25 -21.07 2.10
N ASN A 53 1.99 -21.26 1.00
CA ASN A 53 2.48 -22.60 0.60
C ASN A 53 3.56 -23.19 1.53
N VAL A 54 4.09 -22.40 2.48
CA VAL A 54 5.15 -22.86 3.40
C VAL A 54 4.58 -23.33 4.74
N CYS A 55 3.59 -22.61 5.28
CA CYS A 55 3.05 -22.85 6.62
C CYS A 55 1.53 -22.97 6.67
N GLU A 56 0.88 -23.05 5.50
CA GLU A 56 -0.58 -23.19 5.32
C GLU A 56 -1.42 -22.10 6.01
N THR A 57 -0.77 -21.07 6.55
CA THR A 57 -1.46 -19.97 7.21
C THR A 57 -2.18 -19.13 6.17
N ARG A 58 -3.47 -18.95 6.39
CA ARG A 58 -4.32 -18.10 5.56
C ARG A 58 -4.26 -16.65 6.00
N ALA A 59 -4.16 -15.74 5.03
CA ALA A 59 -4.10 -14.31 5.32
C ALA A 59 -4.80 -13.47 4.25
N ALA A 60 -5.40 -12.37 4.71
CA ALA A 60 -5.94 -11.33 3.84
C ALA A 60 -5.00 -10.12 3.81
N LYS A 61 -4.75 -9.55 2.63
CA LYS A 61 -3.88 -8.38 2.45
C LYS A 61 -4.53 -7.37 1.52
N LYS A 62 -4.32 -6.09 1.80
CA LYS A 62 -4.83 -4.96 1.00
C LYS A 62 -3.68 -4.18 0.40
N PHE A 63 -3.81 -3.80 -0.85
CA PHE A 63 -2.86 -2.97 -1.59
C PHE A 63 -3.57 -2.18 -2.68
N THR A 64 -2.86 -1.29 -3.37
CA THR A 64 -3.43 -0.49 -4.46
C THR A 64 -3.58 -1.32 -5.73
N LYS A 65 -4.64 -1.09 -6.51
CA LYS A 65 -4.78 -1.72 -7.84
C LYS A 65 -3.58 -1.40 -8.73
N HIS A 66 -3.13 -0.15 -8.70
CA HIS A 66 -1.98 0.30 -9.47
C HIS A 66 -0.69 -0.51 -9.18
N SER A 67 -0.39 -0.83 -7.92
CA SER A 67 0.80 -1.64 -7.59
C SER A 67 0.72 -3.07 -8.15
N TYR A 68 -0.48 -3.63 -8.31
CA TYR A 68 -0.68 -4.96 -8.87
C TYR A 68 -0.59 -4.98 -10.40
N ASP A 69 -1.13 -3.94 -11.06
CA ASP A 69 -1.18 -3.86 -12.53
C ASP A 69 0.11 -3.30 -13.14
N HIS A 70 0.87 -2.49 -12.39
CA HIS A 70 2.02 -1.74 -12.91
C HIS A 70 3.28 -1.80 -12.02
N GLY A 71 3.28 -2.65 -11.00
CA GLY A 71 4.35 -2.70 -10.02
C GLY A 71 4.69 -4.11 -9.56
N VAL A 72 5.29 -4.16 -8.38
CA VAL A 72 5.65 -5.40 -7.69
C VAL A 72 4.90 -5.44 -6.36
N VAL A 73 4.17 -6.52 -6.12
CA VAL A 73 3.41 -6.72 -4.88
C VAL A 73 4.01 -7.89 -4.13
N VAL A 74 4.55 -7.58 -2.94
CA VAL A 74 5.07 -8.58 -2.00
C VAL A 74 4.31 -8.43 -0.69
N VAL A 75 3.85 -9.55 -0.13
CA VAL A 75 3.11 -9.57 1.13
C VAL A 75 3.81 -10.40 2.18
N GLN A 76 3.79 -9.93 3.43
CA GLN A 76 4.31 -10.71 4.54
C GLN A 76 3.26 -11.67 5.10
N CYS A 77 3.58 -12.96 5.17
CA CYS A 77 2.71 -13.95 5.81
C CYS A 77 2.76 -13.80 7.35
N PRO A 78 1.62 -13.81 8.06
CA PRO A 78 1.61 -13.74 9.52
C PRO A 78 2.10 -15.02 10.21
N GLY A 79 2.04 -16.17 9.53
CA GLY A 79 2.48 -17.47 10.07
C GLY A 79 4.01 -17.62 10.03
N CYS A 80 4.57 -17.78 8.83
CA CYS A 80 6.01 -17.97 8.65
C CYS A 80 6.84 -16.68 8.66
N LYS A 81 6.20 -15.50 8.69
CA LYS A 81 6.85 -14.17 8.67
C LYS A 81 7.69 -13.86 7.42
N ASN A 82 7.72 -14.77 6.46
CA ASN A 82 8.38 -14.60 5.16
C ASN A 82 7.55 -13.71 4.23
N TYR A 83 8.23 -13.20 3.21
CA TYR A 83 7.66 -12.40 2.14
C TYR A 83 7.28 -13.31 0.96
N HIS A 84 6.03 -13.19 0.49
CA HIS A 84 5.49 -13.91 -0.64
C HIS A 84 5.20 -12.94 -1.77
N LEU A 85 5.69 -13.27 -2.97
CA LEU A 85 5.39 -12.53 -4.18
C LEU A 85 3.92 -12.77 -4.58
N ILE A 86 3.23 -11.72 -5.00
CA ILE A 86 1.84 -11.75 -5.49
C ILE A 86 1.76 -11.34 -6.97
N ALA A 87 2.51 -10.32 -7.36
CA ALA A 87 2.65 -9.91 -8.76
C ALA A 87 4.02 -9.24 -8.98
N ASP A 88 4.63 -9.47 -10.14
CA ASP A 88 5.83 -8.77 -10.61
C ASP A 88 5.64 -8.32 -12.06
N ARG A 89 5.26 -7.06 -12.24
CA ARG A 89 5.07 -6.44 -13.57
C ARG A 89 6.33 -5.70 -14.07
N LEU A 90 7.40 -5.69 -13.27
CA LEU A 90 8.64 -4.96 -13.56
C LEU A 90 9.82 -5.89 -13.83
N SER A 91 9.60 -7.21 -13.82
CA SER A 91 10.64 -8.24 -13.97
C SER A 91 11.78 -8.05 -12.96
N PHE A 92 11.43 -7.76 -11.71
CA PHE A 92 12.41 -7.53 -10.66
C PHE A 92 13.03 -8.84 -10.15
N PHE A 93 12.29 -9.95 -10.21
CA PHE A 93 12.73 -11.25 -9.65
C PHE A 93 13.09 -12.31 -10.70
N GLU A 94 12.42 -12.35 -11.84
CA GLU A 94 12.64 -13.37 -12.87
C GLU A 94 12.95 -12.74 -14.25
N ASP A 95 13.99 -13.23 -14.91
CA ASP A 95 14.45 -12.79 -16.24
C ASP A 95 13.48 -13.19 -17.39
N GLY A 96 12.30 -13.74 -17.07
CA GLY A 96 11.26 -14.17 -18.02
C GLY A 96 10.00 -13.31 -18.05
N GLY A 97 9.86 -12.38 -17.09
CA GLY A 97 8.80 -11.38 -17.05
C GLY A 97 7.41 -11.84 -16.60
N ASN A 98 6.72 -10.89 -15.96
CA ASN A 98 5.29 -10.88 -15.64
C ASN A 98 4.75 -12.04 -14.78
N TRP A 99 5.38 -12.32 -13.64
CA TRP A 99 4.89 -13.30 -12.67
C TRP A 99 3.60 -12.84 -11.99
N ASP A 100 2.60 -13.72 -11.87
CA ASP A 100 1.32 -13.43 -11.21
C ASP A 100 0.76 -14.67 -10.51
N ILE A 101 0.40 -14.52 -9.23
CA ILE A 101 -0.21 -15.59 -8.45
C ILE A 101 -1.51 -16.10 -9.07
N LYS A 102 -2.29 -15.24 -9.74
CA LYS A 102 -3.53 -15.63 -10.41
C LYS A 102 -3.25 -16.66 -11.50
N GLN A 103 -2.25 -16.41 -12.34
CA GLN A 103 -1.86 -17.32 -13.42
C GLN A 103 -1.34 -18.65 -12.87
N LEU A 104 -0.57 -18.61 -11.78
CA LEU A 104 -0.08 -19.82 -11.13
C LEU A 104 -1.23 -20.69 -10.60
N LEU A 105 -2.23 -20.09 -9.98
CA LEU A 105 -3.41 -20.80 -9.47
C LEU A 105 -4.25 -21.39 -10.62
N GLU A 106 -4.46 -20.63 -11.68
CA GLU A 106 -5.15 -21.09 -12.89
C GLU A 106 -4.43 -22.27 -13.55
N GLN A 107 -3.10 -22.22 -13.65
CA GLN A 107 -2.28 -23.34 -14.18
C GLN A 107 -2.38 -24.60 -13.31
N ARG A 108 -2.60 -24.45 -12.01
CA ARG A 108 -2.81 -25.57 -11.07
C ARG A 108 -4.24 -26.08 -11.05
N GLY A 109 -5.16 -25.44 -11.78
CA GLY A 109 -6.58 -25.75 -11.76
C GLY A 109 -7.28 -25.34 -10.45
N GLU A 110 -6.67 -24.43 -9.68
CA GLU A 110 -7.26 -23.89 -8.45
C GLU A 110 -8.24 -22.76 -8.77
N ALA A 111 -9.35 -22.69 -8.03
CA ALA A 111 -10.37 -21.67 -8.26
C ALA A 111 -9.87 -20.27 -7.85
N VAL A 112 -9.96 -19.30 -8.76
CA VAL A 112 -9.68 -17.89 -8.50
C VAL A 112 -10.97 -17.09 -8.58
N HIS A 113 -11.36 -16.48 -7.46
CA HIS A 113 -12.51 -15.59 -7.41
C HIS A 113 -12.04 -14.13 -7.41
N THR A 114 -12.46 -13.37 -8.43
CA THR A 114 -12.21 -11.92 -8.51
C THR A 114 -13.50 -11.19 -8.17
N LEU A 115 -13.41 -10.23 -7.23
CA LEU A 115 -14.53 -9.41 -6.79
C LEU A 115 -14.16 -7.94 -7.04
N ASP A 116 -14.95 -7.27 -7.87
CA ASP A 116 -14.83 -5.84 -8.16
C ASP A 116 -16.11 -5.10 -7.70
N ASP A 117 -16.08 -3.78 -7.63
CA ASP A 117 -17.18 -2.94 -7.12
C ASP A 117 -18.50 -3.20 -7.88
N ASP A 118 -18.45 -3.45 -9.19
CA ASP A 118 -19.63 -3.73 -10.02
C ASP A 118 -20.19 -5.16 -9.85
N ASN A 119 -19.38 -6.06 -9.30
CA ASN A 119 -19.63 -7.51 -9.31
C ASN A 119 -19.73 -8.13 -7.91
N LEU A 120 -19.62 -7.31 -6.86
CA LEU A 120 -19.60 -7.74 -5.46
C LEU A 120 -20.90 -8.45 -5.06
N ALA A 121 -22.05 -7.87 -5.40
CA ALA A 121 -23.35 -8.39 -4.98
C ALA A 121 -23.75 -9.68 -5.71
N SER A 122 -23.33 -9.83 -6.97
CA SER A 122 -23.66 -10.99 -7.81
C SER A 122 -22.73 -12.18 -7.60
N ASN A 123 -21.47 -11.94 -7.21
CA ASN A 123 -20.45 -13.00 -7.09
C ASN A 123 -20.15 -13.42 -5.65
N ILE A 124 -20.69 -12.73 -4.64
CA ILE A 124 -20.68 -13.24 -3.25
C ILE A 124 -21.87 -14.19 -3.07
N THR A 125 -21.68 -15.45 -3.45
CA THR A 125 -22.54 -16.53 -2.99
C THR A 125 -22.14 -16.96 -1.58
N PRO A 126 -23.04 -17.61 -0.80
CA PRO A 126 -22.67 -18.18 0.49
C PRO A 126 -21.46 -19.11 0.39
N ASP A 127 -21.32 -19.82 -0.72
CA ASP A 127 -20.19 -20.73 -0.98
C ASP A 127 -18.89 -19.96 -1.22
N VAL A 128 -18.89 -18.90 -2.04
CA VAL A 128 -17.70 -18.06 -2.23
C VAL A 128 -17.29 -17.38 -0.92
N LEU A 129 -18.25 -16.88 -0.14
CA LEU A 129 -17.97 -16.30 1.17
C LEU A 129 -17.40 -17.34 2.13
N ARG A 130 -17.96 -18.55 2.13
CA ARG A 130 -17.47 -19.67 2.91
C ARG A 130 -16.03 -20.02 2.52
N ASP A 131 -15.76 -20.12 1.22
CA ASP A 131 -14.43 -20.40 0.70
C ASP A 131 -13.45 -19.28 1.06
N LEU A 132 -13.83 -18.01 1.01
CA LEU A 132 -13.00 -16.88 1.42
C LEU A 132 -12.72 -16.82 2.94
N ILE A 133 -13.60 -17.38 3.77
CA ILE A 133 -13.41 -17.44 5.23
C ILE A 133 -12.66 -18.71 5.64
N GLN A 134 -13.09 -19.88 5.17
CA GLN A 134 -12.67 -21.19 5.67
C GLN A 134 -11.54 -21.81 4.83
N GLY A 135 -11.46 -21.44 3.56
CA GLY A 135 -10.48 -21.95 2.60
C GLY A 135 -11.14 -23.10 1.90
N SER A 136 -11.09 -23.13 0.56
CA SER A 136 -11.57 -24.31 -0.13
C SER A 136 -10.72 -25.49 0.36
N ALA A 137 -11.40 -26.52 0.85
CA ALA A 137 -10.82 -27.83 1.00
C ALA A 137 -10.60 -28.41 -0.41
N ALA A 138 -9.68 -27.83 -1.17
CA ALA A 138 -9.10 -28.50 -2.32
C ALA A 138 -7.95 -29.37 -1.79
N THR A 139 -8.31 -30.50 -1.17
CA THR A 139 -7.42 -31.66 -1.19
C THR A 139 -7.56 -32.31 -2.56
N PRO A 140 -6.56 -32.26 -3.45
CA PRO A 140 -6.26 -33.43 -4.22
C PRO A 140 -5.52 -34.37 -3.29
N ASP A 141 -6.15 -35.48 -2.93
CA ASP A 141 -5.45 -36.67 -2.48
C ASP A 141 -4.22 -36.90 -3.37
N LYS A 142 -3.02 -36.62 -2.85
CA LYS A 142 -1.79 -37.26 -3.33
C LYS A 142 -1.44 -38.40 -2.39
N LYS A 143 -2.33 -39.38 -2.34
CA LYS A 143 -1.98 -40.78 -2.10
C LYS A 143 -1.93 -41.46 -3.46
N ALA A 144 -0.76 -41.53 -4.08
CA ALA A 144 -0.38 -42.61 -5.00
C ALA A 144 1.03 -42.36 -5.56
N SER A 145 1.88 -43.38 -5.34
CA SER A 145 3.16 -43.70 -5.99
C SER A 145 4.40 -42.93 -5.54
#